data_AF-A0A812TYY9-F1
#
_entry.id   AF-A0A812TYY9-F1
#
_cell.length_a   1.000
_cell.length_b   1.000
_cell.length_c   1.000
_cell.angle_alpha   90.00
_cell.angle_beta   90.00
_cell.angle_gamma   90.00
#
_symmetry.space_group_name_H-M   'P 1'
#
loop_
_entity.id
_entity.type
_entity.pdbx_description
1 polymer ?
#
loop_
_entity_poly.entity_id
_entity_poly.type
_entity_poly.pdbx_seq_one_letter_code
_entity_poly.pdbx_strand_id
1 'polypeptide(L)'
;MWLRVSRAQENAEEIAKFLSRHPRITGVFFPGPGGCDARALRIHQSQSSGPGCVISFTTGSVGFSRRLLDASRLFKTTVSFGSVNSLGEMPCTMSHASIPAEQQTLPQDLVRLSVGIEDVRDLLLDLQRALETASGQREQPSNDQYDSRFEDLPVVPRLPGAIAEETDTNDEAGSALRRDDSLLAGYLGLAQASPRRQRQQVRALLGVAAVSALTVGAFAAAKLRRR
;
A
#
# COMPACT_ATOMS: atom_id res chain seq x y z
N MET A 1 -0.11 7.49 -19.47
CA MET A 1 -0.37 6.37 -18.53
C MET A 1 -0.17 4.99 -19.18
N TRP A 2 -0.21 4.87 -20.51
CA TRP A 2 0.07 3.67 -21.33
C TRP A 2 1.18 2.77 -20.78
N LEU A 3 2.39 3.29 -20.57
CA LEU A 3 3.57 2.45 -20.30
C LEU A 3 3.41 1.57 -19.06
N ARG A 4 2.90 2.15 -17.97
CA ARG A 4 2.71 1.44 -16.70
C ARG A 4 1.62 0.36 -16.82
N VAL A 5 0.51 0.71 -17.47
CA VAL A 5 -0.63 -0.19 -17.62
C VAL A 5 -0.27 -1.35 -18.54
N SER A 6 0.33 -1.09 -19.70
CA SER A 6 0.73 -2.15 -20.64
C SER A 6 1.70 -3.14 -19.99
N ARG A 7 2.75 -2.64 -19.33
CA ARG A 7 3.74 -3.50 -18.66
C ARG A 7 3.14 -4.32 -17.52
N ALA A 8 2.30 -3.69 -16.68
CA ALA A 8 1.66 -4.38 -15.56
C ALA A 8 0.63 -5.43 -16.05
N GLN A 9 -0.06 -5.17 -17.16
CA GLN A 9 -0.97 -6.15 -17.78
C GLN A 9 -0.21 -7.37 -18.31
N GLU A 10 0.89 -7.17 -19.05
CA GLU A 10 1.75 -8.25 -19.55
C GLU A 10 2.27 -9.12 -18.39
N ASN A 11 2.76 -8.49 -17.33
CA ASN A 11 3.22 -9.20 -16.13
C ASN A 11 2.08 -9.99 -15.48
N ALA A 12 0.89 -9.40 -15.38
CA ALA A 12 -0.25 -10.05 -14.75
C ALA A 12 -0.73 -11.27 -15.53
N GLU A 13 -0.73 -11.21 -16.87
CA GLU A 13 -1.06 -12.38 -17.70
C GLU A 13 -0.10 -13.54 -17.46
N GLU A 14 1.21 -13.28 -17.41
CA GLU A 14 2.20 -14.33 -17.16
C GLU A 14 2.09 -14.92 -15.75
N ILE A 15 1.86 -14.08 -14.74
CA ILE A 15 1.62 -14.54 -13.37
C ILE A 15 0.34 -15.36 -13.28
N ALA A 16 -0.75 -14.96 -13.94
CA ALA A 16 -2.01 -15.72 -13.94
C ALA A 16 -1.84 -17.10 -14.60
N LYS A 17 -1.11 -17.18 -15.71
CA LYS A 17 -0.76 -18.46 -16.36
C LYS A 17 0.13 -19.34 -15.46
N PHE A 18 1.08 -18.74 -14.75
CA PHE A 18 1.93 -19.46 -13.80
C PHE A 18 1.11 -20.03 -12.64
N LEU A 19 0.30 -19.20 -11.98
CA LEU A 19 -0.52 -19.60 -10.83
C LEU A 19 -1.55 -20.67 -11.19
N SER A 20 -2.19 -20.57 -12.36
CA SER A 20 -3.22 -21.53 -12.80
C SER A 20 -2.68 -22.92 -13.09
N ARG A 21 -1.38 -23.07 -13.30
CA ARG A 21 -0.70 -24.36 -13.51
C ARG A 21 -0.13 -24.94 -12.21
N HIS A 22 -0.11 -24.17 -11.12
CA HIS A 22 0.58 -24.57 -9.91
C HIS A 22 -0.32 -25.45 -9.01
N PRO A 23 0.12 -26.65 -8.57
CA PRO A 23 -0.73 -27.63 -7.90
C PRO A 23 -1.25 -27.20 -6.52
N ARG A 24 -0.62 -26.20 -5.89
CA ARG A 24 -1.04 -25.65 -4.59
C ARG A 24 -2.08 -24.54 -4.70
N ILE A 25 -2.45 -24.13 -5.91
CA ILE A 25 -3.43 -23.08 -6.17
C ILE A 25 -4.75 -23.75 -6.54
N THR A 26 -5.82 -23.42 -5.83
CA THR A 26 -7.14 -24.05 -6.00
C THR A 26 -8.02 -23.32 -7.02
N GLY A 27 -7.76 -22.03 -7.24
CA GLY A 27 -8.49 -21.21 -8.20
C GLY A 27 -7.78 -19.90 -8.47
N VAL A 28 -7.88 -19.41 -9.69
CA VAL A 28 -7.34 -18.11 -10.12
C VAL A 28 -8.47 -17.29 -10.73
N PHE A 29 -8.55 -16.03 -10.33
CA PHE A 29 -9.53 -15.05 -10.75
C PHE A 29 -8.80 -13.87 -11.40
N PHE A 30 -8.83 -13.83 -12.72
CA PHE A 30 -8.21 -12.79 -13.52
C PHE A 30 -8.96 -12.68 -14.86
N PRO A 31 -9.35 -11.49 -15.33
CA PRO A 31 -10.13 -11.32 -16.55
C PRO A 31 -9.25 -11.39 -17.82
N GLY A 32 -8.36 -12.37 -17.85
CA GLY A 32 -7.41 -12.66 -18.93
C GLY A 32 -7.06 -14.15 -18.96
N PRO A 33 -6.18 -14.56 -19.89
CA PRO A 33 -5.78 -15.97 -20.01
C PRO A 33 -5.24 -16.52 -18.68
N GLY A 34 -5.74 -17.69 -18.26
CA GLY A 34 -5.32 -18.36 -17.02
C GLY A 34 -6.17 -18.03 -15.78
N GLY A 35 -7.15 -17.12 -15.85
CA GLY A 35 -7.99 -16.79 -14.68
C GLY A 35 -9.49 -16.70 -14.92
N CYS A 36 -9.98 -17.01 -16.12
CA CYS A 36 -11.40 -17.05 -16.41
C CYS A 36 -11.72 -18.00 -17.58
N ASP A 37 -13.00 -18.36 -17.72
CA ASP A 37 -13.47 -19.14 -18.86
C ASP A 37 -13.54 -18.31 -20.16
N ALA A 38 -13.65 -18.99 -21.29
CA ALA A 38 -13.67 -18.34 -22.61
C ALA A 38 -14.85 -17.38 -22.81
N ARG A 39 -16.00 -17.63 -22.15
CA ARG A 39 -17.18 -16.75 -22.26
C ARG A 39 -16.95 -15.46 -21.50
N ALA A 40 -16.46 -15.54 -20.26
CA ALA A 40 -16.12 -14.40 -19.41
C ALA A 40 -15.01 -13.56 -20.05
N LEU A 41 -13.98 -14.20 -20.62
CA LEU A 41 -12.92 -13.53 -21.35
C LEU A 41 -13.47 -12.71 -22.52
N ARG A 42 -14.35 -13.30 -23.34
CA ARG A 42 -14.97 -12.60 -24.48
C ARG A 42 -15.82 -11.41 -24.04
N ILE A 43 -16.58 -11.55 -22.96
CA ILE A 43 -17.38 -10.45 -22.41
C ILE A 43 -16.46 -9.31 -21.96
N HIS A 44 -15.39 -9.63 -21.22
CA HIS A 44 -14.43 -8.63 -20.76
C HIS A 44 -13.76 -7.89 -21.92
N GLN A 45 -13.30 -8.61 -22.94
CA GLN A 45 -12.68 -8.02 -24.13
C GLN A 45 -13.63 -7.13 -24.94
N SER A 46 -14.95 -7.34 -24.86
CA SER A 46 -15.93 -6.47 -25.54
C SER A 46 -16.10 -5.09 -24.90
N GLN A 47 -15.68 -4.93 -23.64
CA GLN A 47 -15.87 -3.70 -22.85
C GLN A 47 -14.56 -3.11 -22.29
N SER A 48 -13.43 -3.76 -22.54
CA SER A 48 -12.11 -3.38 -22.02
C SER A 48 -11.01 -3.57 -23.06
N SER A 49 -10.04 -2.65 -23.08
CA SER A 49 -8.83 -2.75 -23.91
C SER A 49 -7.77 -3.70 -23.34
N GLY A 50 -7.95 -4.23 -22.13
CA GLY A 50 -7.00 -5.15 -21.50
C GLY A 50 -7.48 -5.75 -20.17
N PRO A 51 -6.77 -6.74 -19.62
CA PRO A 51 -7.20 -7.45 -18.41
C PRO A 51 -6.89 -6.71 -17.10
N GLY A 52 -6.14 -5.60 -17.14
CA GLY A 52 -5.64 -4.94 -15.95
C GLY A 52 -4.52 -5.72 -15.25
N CYS A 53 -4.21 -5.35 -14.00
CA CYS A 53 -3.05 -5.88 -13.27
C CYS A 53 -3.38 -6.50 -11.90
N VAL A 54 -4.66 -6.71 -11.61
CA VAL A 54 -5.11 -7.29 -10.34
C VAL A 54 -5.46 -8.75 -10.55
N ILE A 55 -4.83 -9.62 -9.77
CA ILE A 55 -5.05 -11.07 -9.79
C ILE A 55 -5.51 -11.47 -8.40
N SER A 56 -6.55 -12.27 -8.30
CA SER A 56 -6.90 -12.94 -7.04
C SER A 56 -6.81 -14.45 -7.20
N PHE A 57 -6.42 -15.18 -6.17
CA PHE A 57 -6.36 -16.64 -6.20
C PHE A 57 -6.59 -17.24 -4.82
N THR A 58 -7.02 -18.50 -4.80
CA THR A 58 -7.27 -19.28 -3.57
C THR A 58 -6.26 -20.41 -3.46
N THR A 59 -5.95 -20.83 -2.24
CA THR A 59 -4.93 -21.86 -1.94
C THR A 59 -5.48 -23.06 -1.17
N GLY A 60 -6.72 -22.97 -0.70
CA GLY A 60 -7.38 -23.94 0.18
C GLY A 60 -6.96 -23.83 1.65
N SER A 61 -6.04 -22.95 2.02
CA SER A 61 -5.59 -22.81 3.42
C SER A 61 -5.14 -21.39 3.76
N VAL A 62 -5.82 -20.78 4.74
CA VAL A 62 -5.48 -19.45 5.29
C VAL A 62 -4.03 -19.39 5.77
N GLY A 63 -3.57 -20.42 6.48
CA GLY A 63 -2.20 -20.49 6.99
C GLY A 63 -1.16 -20.59 5.88
N PHE A 64 -1.48 -21.27 4.77
CA PHE A 64 -0.62 -21.32 3.60
C PHE A 64 -0.57 -19.97 2.87
N SER A 65 -1.73 -19.35 2.64
CA SER A 65 -1.83 -18.01 2.04
C SER A 65 -1.04 -16.97 2.83
N ARG A 66 -1.10 -17.00 4.16
CA ARG A 66 -0.31 -16.12 5.02
C ARG A 66 1.19 -16.35 4.85
N ARG A 67 1.66 -17.60 4.98
CA ARG A 67 3.09 -17.94 4.80
C ARG A 67 3.60 -17.58 3.40
N LEU A 68 2.77 -17.71 2.37
CA LEU A 68 3.10 -17.33 1.00
C LEU A 68 3.39 -15.83 0.89
N LEU A 69 2.51 -14.99 1.44
CA LEU A 69 2.74 -13.54 1.47
C LEU A 69 3.96 -13.17 2.32
N ASP A 70 4.12 -13.79 3.50
CA ASP A 70 5.29 -13.56 4.37
C ASP A 70 6.61 -14.00 3.71
N ALA A 71 6.60 -15.02 2.84
CA ALA A 71 7.76 -15.51 2.10
C ALA A 71 8.09 -14.69 0.84
N SER A 72 7.15 -13.88 0.37
CA SER A 72 7.34 -13.07 -0.83
C SER A 72 8.24 -11.88 -0.50
N ARG A 73 9.22 -11.60 -1.38
CA ARG A 73 10.17 -10.49 -1.15
C ARG A 73 9.83 -9.29 -2.02
N LEU A 74 9.36 -9.54 -3.24
CA LEU A 74 8.96 -8.50 -4.18
C LEU A 74 7.50 -8.10 -3.96
N PHE A 75 6.61 -9.06 -3.77
CA PHE A 75 5.22 -8.77 -3.40
C PHE A 75 5.16 -8.32 -1.95
N LYS A 76 5.08 -7.00 -1.72
CA LYS A 76 4.97 -6.44 -0.37
C LYS A 76 3.55 -6.53 0.15
N THR A 77 3.40 -6.98 1.40
CA THR A 77 2.10 -7.05 2.08
C THR A 77 1.58 -5.65 2.41
N THR A 78 0.53 -5.19 1.73
CA THR A 78 -0.07 -3.86 1.96
C THR A 78 -1.52 -3.78 1.46
N VAL A 79 -2.27 -2.82 2.00
CA VAL A 79 -3.71 -2.58 1.69
C VAL A 79 -3.94 -1.59 0.53
N SER A 80 -2.94 -1.39 -0.34
CA SER A 80 -2.96 -0.40 -1.43
C SER A 80 -2.72 -1.04 -2.80
N PHE A 81 -3.16 -0.38 -3.88
CA PHE A 81 -3.07 -0.90 -5.26
C PHE A 81 -2.70 0.20 -6.27
N GLY A 82 -2.18 -0.21 -7.43
CA GLY A 82 -1.90 0.71 -8.55
C GLY A 82 -0.56 1.45 -8.47
N SER A 83 0.31 1.04 -7.55
CA SER A 83 1.72 1.46 -7.51
C SER A 83 2.50 0.84 -8.68
N VAL A 84 3.72 1.31 -8.89
CA VAL A 84 4.70 0.68 -9.80
C VAL A 84 5.28 -0.60 -9.20
N ASN A 85 5.20 -0.75 -7.87
CA ASN A 85 5.66 -1.92 -7.14
C ASN A 85 4.56 -2.97 -7.04
N SER A 86 4.96 -4.24 -6.99
CA SER A 86 4.09 -5.38 -6.80
C SER A 86 3.68 -5.53 -5.33
N LEU A 87 2.38 -5.68 -5.12
CA LEU A 87 1.75 -5.68 -3.79
C LEU A 87 0.87 -6.91 -3.64
N GLY A 88 0.76 -7.42 -2.41
CA GLY A 88 -0.10 -8.56 -2.07
C GLY A 88 -0.87 -8.31 -0.78
N GLU A 89 -2.05 -8.91 -0.65
CA GLU A 89 -2.80 -8.94 0.60
C GLU A 89 -3.78 -10.11 0.67
N MET A 90 -4.31 -10.34 1.86
CA MET A 90 -5.45 -11.22 2.12
C MET A 90 -6.67 -10.35 2.50
N PRO A 91 -7.64 -10.16 1.58
CA PRO A 91 -8.74 -9.21 1.81
C PRO A 91 -9.51 -9.48 3.10
N CYS A 92 -9.86 -10.74 3.39
CA CYS A 92 -10.69 -11.10 4.55
C CYS A 92 -10.01 -10.84 5.90
N THR A 93 -8.67 -10.87 5.96
CA THR A 93 -7.90 -10.62 7.20
C THR A 93 -7.38 -9.18 7.28
N MET A 94 -7.44 -8.42 6.18
CA MET A 94 -6.88 -7.07 6.08
C MET A 94 -7.99 -6.08 5.65
N SER A 95 -8.06 -5.76 4.37
CA SER A 95 -8.92 -4.68 3.84
C SER A 95 -10.43 -4.87 4.08
N HIS A 96 -10.91 -6.08 4.31
CA HIS A 96 -12.33 -6.40 4.56
C HIS A 96 -12.55 -6.93 5.99
N ALA A 97 -11.57 -6.79 6.87
CA ALA A 97 -11.65 -7.26 8.25
C ALA A 97 -12.80 -6.60 9.06
N SER A 98 -13.29 -5.44 8.63
CA SER A 98 -14.43 -4.75 9.25
C SER A 98 -15.80 -5.36 8.90
N ILE A 99 -15.87 -6.25 7.91
CA ILE A 99 -17.12 -6.94 7.54
C ILE A 99 -17.34 -8.12 8.49
N PRO A 100 -18.49 -8.21 9.19
CA PRO A 100 -18.81 -9.34 10.05
C PRO A 100 -18.68 -10.67 9.31
N ALA A 101 -18.15 -11.70 9.98
CA ALA A 101 -17.90 -13.01 9.36
C ALA A 101 -19.14 -13.62 8.67
N GLU A 102 -20.33 -13.36 9.24
CA GLU A 102 -21.64 -13.78 8.72
C GLU A 102 -22.01 -13.14 7.37
N GLN A 103 -21.41 -11.99 7.05
CA GLN A 103 -21.64 -11.24 5.81
C GLN A 103 -20.46 -11.34 4.83
N GLN A 104 -19.39 -12.04 5.21
CA GLN A 104 -18.24 -12.25 4.31
C GLN A 104 -18.60 -13.30 3.25
N THR A 105 -18.69 -12.85 2.01
CA THR A 105 -18.95 -13.72 0.84
C THR A 105 -17.67 -14.20 0.16
N LEU A 106 -16.51 -13.71 0.59
CA LEU A 106 -15.21 -14.03 0.00
C LEU A 106 -14.53 -15.19 0.75
N PRO A 107 -13.82 -16.09 0.05
CA PRO A 107 -13.02 -17.13 0.69
C PRO A 107 -11.96 -16.54 1.62
N GLN A 108 -11.78 -17.12 2.82
CA GLN A 108 -10.80 -16.61 3.79
C GLN A 108 -9.33 -16.81 3.37
N ASP A 109 -9.08 -17.78 2.50
CA ASP A 109 -7.77 -18.11 1.94
C ASP A 109 -7.43 -17.30 0.68
N LEU A 110 -8.32 -16.39 0.26
CA LEU A 110 -8.14 -15.54 -0.91
C LEU A 110 -6.93 -14.62 -0.74
N VAL A 111 -6.02 -14.70 -1.71
CA VAL A 111 -4.90 -13.77 -1.87
C VAL A 111 -5.18 -12.88 -3.07
N ARG A 112 -4.95 -11.58 -2.90
CA ARG A 112 -5.06 -10.57 -3.97
C ARG A 112 -3.70 -9.95 -4.22
N LEU A 113 -3.24 -10.02 -5.46
CA LEU A 113 -2.02 -9.39 -5.95
C LEU A 113 -2.37 -8.21 -6.85
N SER A 114 -1.67 -7.09 -6.65
CA SER A 114 -1.57 -6.02 -7.64
C SER A 114 -0.18 -6.05 -8.21
N VAL A 115 -0.11 -6.39 -9.49
CA VAL A 115 1.15 -6.58 -10.20
C VAL A 115 1.72 -5.24 -10.64
N GLY A 116 2.99 -5.03 -10.34
CA GLY A 116 3.77 -3.85 -10.73
C GLY A 116 4.43 -3.99 -12.10
N ILE A 117 5.43 -3.14 -12.35
CA ILE A 117 6.14 -3.05 -13.63
C ILE A 117 7.55 -3.65 -13.59
N GLU A 118 7.86 -4.44 -12.55
CA GLU A 118 9.15 -5.12 -12.41
C GLU A 118 9.43 -6.11 -13.55
N ASP A 119 10.63 -6.69 -13.57
CA ASP A 119 10.94 -7.80 -14.48
C ASP A 119 10.04 -8.99 -14.14
N VAL A 120 9.35 -9.53 -15.15
CA VAL A 120 8.40 -10.63 -14.96
C VAL A 120 9.09 -11.88 -14.42
N ARG A 121 10.36 -12.11 -14.79
CA ARG A 121 11.13 -13.28 -14.36
C ARG A 121 11.40 -13.19 -12.86
N ASP A 122 11.72 -12.01 -12.37
CA ASP A 122 11.97 -11.79 -10.94
C ASP A 122 10.68 -11.99 -10.14
N LEU A 123 9.55 -11.51 -10.63
CA LEU A 123 8.23 -11.73 -10.01
C LEU A 123 7.85 -13.22 -9.96
N LEU A 124 8.06 -13.95 -11.05
CA LEU A 124 7.78 -15.38 -11.12
C LEU A 124 8.73 -16.19 -10.21
N LEU A 125 10.02 -15.87 -10.19
CA LEU A 125 10.99 -16.50 -9.29
C LEU A 125 10.67 -16.21 -7.82
N ASP A 126 10.22 -14.99 -7.49
CA ASP A 126 9.79 -14.62 -6.15
C ASP A 126 8.59 -15.46 -5.70
N LEU A 127 7.55 -15.56 -6.54
CA LEU A 127 6.37 -16.36 -6.27
C LEU A 127 6.70 -17.85 -6.17
N GLN A 128 7.53 -18.38 -7.06
CA GLN A 128 7.96 -19.78 -7.00
C GLN A 128 8.66 -20.07 -5.67
N ARG A 129 9.66 -19.26 -5.30
CA ARG A 129 10.38 -19.41 -4.02
C ARG A 129 9.41 -19.30 -2.84
N ALA A 130 8.47 -18.36 -2.88
CA ALA A 130 7.50 -18.16 -1.82
C ALA A 130 6.55 -19.36 -1.68
N LEU A 131 6.11 -19.97 -2.79
CA LEU A 131 5.29 -21.18 -2.82
C LEU A 131 6.04 -22.40 -2.25
N GLU A 132 7.31 -22.59 -2.62
CA GLU A 132 8.19 -23.63 -2.05
C GLU A 132 8.36 -23.45 -0.54
N THR A 133 8.65 -22.24 -0.09
CA THR A 133 8.85 -21.90 1.32
C THR A 133 7.57 -22.11 2.13
N ALA A 134 6.42 -21.63 1.64
CA ALA A 134 5.12 -21.80 2.30
C ALA A 134 4.68 -23.27 2.40
N SER A 135 5.19 -24.12 1.49
CA SER A 135 4.99 -25.57 1.47
C SER A 135 5.94 -26.33 2.41
N GLY A 136 6.87 -25.63 3.08
CA GLY A 136 7.87 -26.23 3.97
C GLY A 136 9.04 -26.90 3.23
N GLN A 137 9.19 -26.65 1.93
CA GLN A 137 10.28 -27.22 1.12
C GLN A 137 11.56 -26.37 1.15
N ARG A 138 11.49 -25.18 1.76
CA ARG A 138 12.61 -24.23 1.84
C ARG A 138 12.51 -23.42 3.13
N GLU A 139 13.60 -23.31 3.88
CA GLU A 139 13.65 -22.43 5.06
C GLU A 139 13.67 -20.96 4.63
N GLN A 140 12.86 -20.15 5.30
CA GLN A 140 12.83 -18.70 5.16
C GLN A 140 14.09 -18.15 5.85
N PRO A 141 15.03 -17.49 5.15
CA PRO A 141 16.05 -16.74 5.84
C PRO A 141 15.38 -15.59 6.62
N SER A 142 15.80 -15.37 7.87
CA SER A 142 15.24 -14.32 8.72
C SER A 142 15.33 -12.97 8.01
N ASN A 143 14.23 -12.21 8.02
CA ASN A 143 14.12 -10.91 7.34
C ASN A 143 14.78 -9.77 8.12
N ASP A 144 15.73 -10.08 9.02
CA ASP A 144 16.41 -9.09 9.87
C ASP A 144 17.46 -8.29 9.10
N GLN A 145 17.64 -8.54 7.80
CA GLN A 145 18.68 -7.91 6.99
C GLN A 145 18.38 -6.44 6.63
N TYR A 146 17.19 -5.92 6.94
CA TYR A 146 16.80 -4.52 6.70
C TYR A 146 16.47 -3.73 7.96
N ASP A 147 16.76 -4.26 9.15
CA ASP A 147 16.80 -3.41 10.35
C ASP A 147 18.18 -2.77 10.42
N SER A 148 18.44 -1.78 9.55
CA SER A 148 19.54 -0.85 9.78
C SER A 148 19.13 0.01 10.97
N ARG A 149 19.30 -0.55 12.17
CA ARG A 149 19.24 0.18 13.42
C ARG A 149 20.15 1.40 13.27
N PHE A 150 19.72 2.54 13.79
CA PHE A 150 20.48 3.78 13.65
C PHE A 150 21.92 3.62 14.17
N GLU A 151 22.09 2.72 15.13
CA GLU A 151 23.33 2.29 15.77
C GLU A 151 24.28 1.50 14.87
N ASP A 152 23.78 0.89 13.78
CA ASP A 152 24.57 0.08 12.83
C ASP A 152 25.01 0.88 11.59
N LEU A 153 24.69 2.18 11.53
CA LEU A 153 25.17 3.07 10.47
C LEU A 153 26.67 3.34 10.64
N PRO A 154 27.46 3.40 9.54
CA PRO A 154 28.85 3.77 9.62
C PRO A 154 28.97 5.17 10.23
N VAL A 155 29.69 5.27 11.36
CA VAL A 155 29.99 6.54 12.00
C VAL A 155 30.76 7.40 11.01
N VAL A 156 30.18 8.54 10.62
CA VAL A 156 30.83 9.49 9.71
C VAL A 156 32.16 9.92 10.35
N PRO A 157 33.32 9.73 9.67
CA PRO A 157 34.60 10.16 10.21
C PRO A 157 34.54 11.66 10.51
N ARG A 158 34.80 12.05 11.76
CA ARG A 158 34.87 13.47 12.10
C ARG A 158 36.07 14.07 11.35
N LEU A 159 35.81 15.13 10.58
CA LEU A 159 36.85 15.90 9.93
C LEU A 159 37.86 16.40 11.00
N PRO A 160 39.17 16.30 10.76
CA PRO A 160 40.17 16.87 11.66
C PRO A 160 39.88 18.36 11.88
N GLY A 161 39.60 18.76 13.12
CA GLY A 161 39.24 20.15 13.48
C GLY A 161 37.77 20.36 13.87
N ALA A 162 36.91 19.34 13.81
CA ALA A 162 35.58 19.42 14.38
C ALA A 162 35.67 19.40 15.93
N ILE A 163 35.49 20.58 16.52
CA ILE A 163 35.32 20.79 17.97
C ILE A 163 34.19 19.89 18.48
N ALA A 164 34.50 19.04 19.46
CA ALA A 164 33.49 18.30 20.20
C ALA A 164 32.87 19.25 21.24
N GLU A 165 31.54 19.33 21.28
CA GLU A 165 30.71 19.14 22.48
C GLU A 165 29.29 19.64 22.22
N GLU A 166 28.33 18.73 22.34
CA GLU A 166 27.02 19.05 22.88
C GLU A 166 26.59 17.81 23.69
N THR A 167 27.06 17.76 24.94
CA THR A 167 26.50 16.88 25.95
C THR A 167 25.24 17.54 26.48
N ASP A 168 24.08 17.01 26.07
CA ASP A 168 22.81 17.32 26.72
C ASP A 168 22.80 16.73 28.14
N THR A 169 23.32 17.49 29.10
CA THR A 169 23.03 17.28 30.52
C THR A 169 21.93 18.26 30.92
N ASN A 170 20.69 17.76 30.96
CA ASN A 170 19.61 18.42 31.68
C ASN A 170 19.92 18.32 33.19
N ASP A 171 20.36 19.42 33.80
CA ASP A 171 20.24 19.64 35.24
C ASP A 171 20.00 21.14 35.53
N GLU A 172 18.95 21.41 36.29
CA GLU A 172 18.50 22.74 36.72
C GLU A 172 19.47 23.39 37.73
N ALA A 173 19.83 24.66 37.52
CA ALA A 173 20.00 25.68 38.58
C ALA A 173 20.35 27.05 37.98
N GLY A 174 19.58 28.08 38.33
CA GLY A 174 19.75 29.43 37.81
C GLY A 174 20.96 30.19 38.39
N SER A 175 21.49 31.13 37.60
CA SER A 175 22.16 32.34 38.10
C SER A 175 22.33 33.34 36.95
N ALA A 176 21.90 34.58 37.20
CA ALA A 176 21.83 35.67 36.25
C ALA A 176 23.22 36.18 35.83
N LEU A 177 23.42 36.41 34.52
CA LEU A 177 24.39 37.41 34.06
C LEU A 177 23.78 38.28 32.95
N ARG A 178 24.08 39.57 33.07
CA ARG A 178 23.41 40.72 32.43
C ARG A 178 23.73 40.85 30.93
N ARG A 179 22.68 41.27 30.21
CA ARG A 179 22.59 42.06 28.96
C ARG A 179 23.90 42.44 28.24
N ASP A 180 23.88 42.21 26.93
CA ASP A 180 24.07 43.31 25.97
C ASP A 180 23.07 43.20 24.80
N ASP A 181 22.08 44.09 24.84
CA ASP A 181 21.04 44.29 23.83
C ASP A 181 21.61 45.17 22.71
N SER A 182 22.20 44.57 21.67
CA SER A 182 22.55 45.36 20.46
C SER A 182 22.46 44.63 19.11
N LEU A 183 22.00 43.38 19.05
CA LEU A 183 21.93 42.62 17.80
C LEU A 183 20.53 42.08 17.44
N LEU A 184 19.47 42.65 18.04
CA LEU A 184 18.06 42.33 17.74
C LEU A 184 17.30 43.49 17.08
N ALA A 185 18.01 44.34 16.32
CA ALA A 185 17.39 45.41 15.51
C ALA A 185 17.25 45.06 14.02
N GLY A 186 17.56 43.82 13.60
CA GLY A 186 17.58 43.42 12.19
C GLY A 186 16.42 42.56 11.70
N TYR A 187 15.60 41.97 12.58
CA TYR A 187 14.66 40.90 12.19
C TYR A 187 13.19 41.13 12.56
N LEU A 188 12.85 42.26 13.18
CA LEU A 188 11.48 42.65 13.52
C LEU A 188 10.96 43.76 12.60
N GLY A 189 10.90 43.44 11.30
CA GLY A 189 10.56 44.40 10.25
C GLY A 189 9.66 43.87 9.14
N LEU A 190 8.83 42.84 9.37
CA LEU A 190 7.82 42.40 8.38
C LEU A 190 6.55 41.79 9.04
N ALA A 191 5.93 42.54 9.95
CA ALA A 191 4.61 42.19 10.50
C ALA A 191 3.68 43.42 10.52
N GLN A 192 3.33 43.92 9.34
CA GLN A 192 2.26 44.91 9.17
C GLN A 192 1.49 44.59 7.87
N ALA A 193 0.42 43.79 7.97
CA ALA A 193 -0.55 43.63 6.89
C ALA A 193 -2.00 43.45 7.40
N SER A 194 -2.71 44.57 7.45
CA SER A 194 -4.15 44.84 7.21
C SER A 194 -5.27 43.87 7.69
N PRO A 195 -6.23 44.37 8.52
CA PRO A 195 -7.38 43.63 9.02
C PRO A 195 -8.56 43.63 8.02
N ARG A 196 -8.38 43.03 6.83
CA ARG A 196 -9.49 42.82 5.87
C ARG A 196 -9.54 41.43 5.21
N ARG A 197 -8.74 40.47 5.66
CA ARG A 197 -8.72 39.09 5.16
C ARG A 197 -9.09 38.03 6.18
N GLN A 198 -9.88 38.38 7.20
CA GLN A 198 -10.33 37.45 8.25
C GLN A 198 -11.85 37.15 8.20
N ARG A 199 -12.51 37.40 7.05
CA ARG A 199 -13.91 37.03 6.81
C ARG A 199 -14.16 36.12 5.60
N GLN A 200 -13.11 35.61 4.94
CA GLN A 200 -13.24 34.72 3.78
C GLN A 200 -12.79 33.26 4.02
N GLN A 201 -12.20 32.93 5.17
CA GLN A 201 -11.79 31.54 5.47
C GLN A 201 -12.75 30.79 6.41
N VAL A 202 -13.72 31.45 7.05
CA VAL A 202 -14.73 30.78 7.90
C VAL A 202 -15.93 30.24 7.09
N ARG A 203 -15.99 30.51 5.77
CA ARG A 203 -17.05 29.99 4.88
C ARG A 203 -16.67 28.74 4.06
N ALA A 204 -15.41 28.30 4.11
CA ALA A 204 -14.96 27.10 3.39
C ALA A 204 -15.07 25.80 4.20
N LEU A 205 -15.18 25.86 5.53
CA LEU A 205 -15.27 24.67 6.39
C LEU A 205 -16.70 24.19 6.67
N LEU A 206 -17.75 24.95 6.30
CA LEU A 206 -19.16 24.55 6.49
C LEU A 206 -19.84 24.04 5.20
N GLY A 207 -19.15 24.06 4.05
CA GLY A 207 -19.69 23.63 2.75
C GLY A 207 -19.43 22.17 2.36
N VAL A 208 -18.51 21.48 3.03
CA VAL A 208 -18.16 20.09 2.68
C VAL A 208 -18.98 19.05 3.46
N ALA A 209 -19.62 19.46 4.56
CA ALA A 209 -20.47 18.57 5.36
C ALA A 209 -21.90 18.35 4.79
N ALA A 210 -22.31 19.08 3.73
CA ALA A 210 -23.67 19.02 3.20
C ALA A 210 -23.85 18.15 1.94
N VAL A 211 -22.77 17.64 1.32
CA VAL A 211 -22.87 16.81 0.11
C VAL A 211 -22.99 15.31 0.42
N SER A 212 -22.68 14.90 1.65
CA SER A 212 -22.78 13.48 2.07
C SER A 212 -24.18 13.03 2.50
N ALA A 213 -25.17 13.93 2.57
CA ALA A 213 -26.53 13.61 3.02
C ALA A 213 -27.56 13.44 1.88
N LEU A 214 -27.21 13.73 0.62
CA LEU A 214 -28.16 13.73 -0.50
C LEU A 214 -28.07 12.52 -1.45
N THR A 215 -27.06 11.65 -1.31
CA THR A 215 -26.95 10.41 -2.11
C THR A 215 -27.59 9.19 -1.45
N VAL A 216 -27.92 9.26 -0.15
CA VAL A 216 -28.59 8.16 0.58
C VAL A 216 -30.11 8.18 0.38
N GLY A 217 -30.71 9.35 0.10
CA GLY A 217 -32.16 9.49 -0.11
C GLY A 217 -32.68 9.03 -1.48
N ALA A 218 -31.83 8.99 -2.52
CA ALA A 218 -32.26 8.68 -3.88
C ALA A 218 -32.36 7.17 -4.19
N PHE A 219 -31.69 6.31 -3.40
CA PHE A 219 -31.71 4.86 -3.65
C PHE A 219 -32.89 4.15 -2.95
N ALA A 220 -33.47 4.75 -1.91
CA ALA A 220 -34.63 4.19 -1.20
C ALA A 220 -35.96 4.39 -1.96
N ALA A 221 -36.08 5.43 -2.80
CA ALA A 221 -37.30 5.72 -3.55
C ALA A 221 -37.47 4.90 -4.84
N ALA A 222 -36.41 4.30 -5.37
CA ALA A 222 -36.46 3.52 -6.62
C ALA A 222 -36.91 2.05 -6.43
N LYS A 223 -36.92 1.54 -5.19
CA LYS A 223 -37.29 0.14 -4.89
C LYS A 223 -38.77 -0.06 -4.53
N LEU A 224 -39.56 1.01 -4.43
CA LEU A 224 -40.99 0.95 -4.10
C LEU A 224 -41.95 1.04 -5.30
N ARG A 225 -41.44 1.08 -6.54
CA ARG A 225 -42.25 1.24 -7.77
C ARG A 225 -42.28 0.03 -8.71
N ARG A 226 -41.82 -1.13 -8.23
CA ARG A 226 -41.98 -2.43 -8.92
C ARG A 226 -42.46 -3.48 -7.93
N ARG A 227 -43.74 -3.39 -7.57
CA ARG A 227 -44.61 -4.50 -7.20
C ARG A 227 -45.92 -4.30 -7.93
#